data_AF-A0A6B3G842-F1
#
_entry.id   AF-A0A6B3G842-F1
#
_cell.length_a   1.000
_cell.length_b   1.000
_cell.length_c   1.000
_cell.angle_alpha   90.00
_cell.angle_beta   90.00
_cell.angle_gamma   90.00
#
_symmetry.space_group_name_H-M   'P 1'
#
loop_
_entity.id
_entity.type
_entity.pdbx_description
1 polymer ?
#
loop_
_entity_poly.entity_id
_entity_poly.type
_entity_poly.pdbx_seq_one_letter_code
_entity_poly.pdbx_strand_id
1 'polypeptide(L)'
;MPGRGDPGDAGHVNPPGRVLVRAGDGGILPGELANRDPAVFPDPDRLDLTRAARHHQAFGGGPHHCVGRPLARLGLQVVLPALFRRIPALRPAEELDRIPFNYDALIDGLHALPVTW
;
A
#
# COMPACT_ATOMS: atom_id res chain seq x y z
N MET A 1 -2.87 -35.82 36.47
CA MET A 1 -3.94 -35.89 35.45
C MET A 1 -3.50 -35.06 34.25
N PRO A 2 -2.94 -35.70 33.20
CA PRO A 2 -2.47 -34.98 32.02
C PRO A 2 -3.67 -34.57 31.14
N GLY A 3 -3.72 -33.30 30.76
CA GLY A 3 -4.76 -32.71 29.92
C GLY A 3 -4.78 -33.34 28.52
N ARG A 4 -5.99 -33.65 28.06
CA ARG A 4 -6.32 -34.28 26.79
C ARG A 4 -5.90 -33.35 25.64
N GLY A 5 -4.97 -33.78 24.80
CA GLY A 5 -4.65 -33.10 23.54
C GLY A 5 -5.83 -33.15 22.57
N ASP A 6 -6.04 -32.06 21.84
CA ASP A 6 -7.03 -31.94 20.78
C ASP A 6 -6.68 -32.89 19.60
N PRO A 7 -7.59 -33.77 19.13
CA PRO A 7 -7.29 -34.76 18.09
C PRO A 7 -7.04 -34.20 16.68
N GLY A 8 -7.09 -32.87 16.50
CA GLY A 8 -7.07 -32.22 15.18
C GLY A 8 -5.70 -31.87 14.60
N ASP A 9 -4.60 -31.99 15.36
CA ASP A 9 -3.27 -31.55 14.90
C ASP A 9 -2.44 -32.68 14.27
N ALA A 10 -3.05 -33.43 13.36
CA ALA A 10 -2.29 -34.31 12.48
C ALA A 10 -1.40 -33.43 11.59
N GLY A 11 -0.09 -33.48 11.86
CA GLY A 11 0.95 -32.62 11.30
C GLY A 11 0.81 -32.38 9.80
N HIS A 12 0.25 -31.22 9.45
CA HIS A 12 0.30 -30.70 8.10
C HIS A 12 1.62 -29.94 7.96
N VAL A 13 2.67 -30.63 7.53
CA VAL A 13 3.94 -29.99 7.19
C VAL A 13 3.70 -29.21 5.90
N ASN A 14 3.66 -27.88 6.03
CA ASN A 14 3.55 -27.01 4.88
C ASN A 14 4.91 -26.94 4.14
N PRO A 15 4.93 -26.93 2.79
CA PRO A 15 6.14 -26.64 2.04
C PRO A 15 6.68 -25.23 2.38
N PRO A 16 7.98 -24.96 2.17
CA PRO A 16 8.56 -23.66 2.47
C PRO A 16 7.74 -22.53 1.83
N GLY A 17 7.33 -21.55 2.66
CA GLY A 17 6.47 -20.44 2.24
C GLY A 17 4.97 -20.64 2.44
N ARG A 18 4.51 -21.78 2.95
CA ARG A 18 3.13 -21.95 3.43
C ARG A 18 3.10 -22.00 4.96
N VAL A 19 2.12 -21.32 5.55
CA VAL A 19 1.84 -21.35 6.99
C VAL A 19 0.39 -21.77 7.17
N LEU A 20 0.13 -22.64 8.15
CA LEU A 20 -1.21 -23.07 8.46
C LEU A 20 -1.86 -21.99 9.33
N VAL A 21 -2.87 -21.32 8.79
CA VAL A 21 -3.71 -20.36 9.50
C VAL A 21 -4.85 -21.15 10.16
N ARG A 22 -4.95 -21.08 11.48
CA ARG A 22 -5.98 -21.77 12.25
C ARG A 22 -7.26 -20.93 12.32
N ALA A 23 -8.36 -21.59 12.64
CA ALA A 23 -9.61 -20.88 12.92
C ALA A 23 -9.41 -19.95 14.13
N GLY A 24 -9.79 -18.69 13.98
CA GLY A 24 -9.59 -17.64 14.99
C GLY A 24 -8.32 -16.81 14.80
N ASP A 25 -7.40 -17.22 13.92
CA ASP A 25 -6.22 -16.40 13.59
C ASP A 25 -6.63 -15.16 12.78
N GLY A 26 -6.01 -14.04 13.09
CA GLY A 26 -6.10 -12.82 12.30
C GLY A 26 -5.07 -12.80 11.17
N GLY A 27 -5.43 -12.22 10.02
CA GLY A 27 -4.53 -12.02 8.89
C GLY A 27 -4.31 -10.52 8.62
N ILE A 28 -3.06 -10.13 8.39
CA ILE A 28 -2.70 -8.81 7.87
C ILE A 28 -2.30 -8.98 6.41
N LEU A 29 -2.93 -8.21 5.52
CA LEU A 29 -2.67 -8.22 4.08
C LEU A 29 -2.08 -6.86 3.68
N PRO A 30 -0.75 -6.69 3.77
CA PRO A 30 -0.11 -5.41 3.48
C PRO A 30 -0.11 -5.14 1.97
N GLY A 31 -1.04 -4.29 1.54
CA GLY A 31 -1.20 -3.94 0.13
C GLY A 31 0.03 -3.26 -0.47
N GLU A 32 0.82 -2.54 0.33
CA GLU A 32 2.06 -1.90 -0.17
C GLU A 32 3.09 -2.94 -0.59
N LEU A 33 3.24 -4.03 0.17
CA LEU A 33 4.17 -5.12 -0.18
C LEU A 33 3.73 -5.84 -1.46
N ALA A 34 2.43 -6.09 -1.62
CA ALA A 34 1.89 -6.66 -2.84
C ALA A 34 2.14 -5.76 -4.06
N ASN A 35 2.12 -4.44 -3.88
CA ASN A 35 2.45 -3.46 -4.93
C ASN A 35 3.94 -3.40 -5.28
N ARG A 36 4.78 -4.05 -4.48
CA ARG A 36 6.23 -4.14 -4.68
C ARG A 36 6.71 -5.56 -5.05
N ASP A 37 5.79 -6.49 -5.31
CA ASP A 37 6.16 -7.85 -5.71
C ASP A 37 6.82 -7.85 -7.11
N PRO A 38 8.12 -8.21 -7.23
CA PRO A 38 8.82 -8.22 -8.51
C PRO A 38 8.29 -9.27 -9.50
N ALA A 39 7.58 -10.30 -9.02
CA ALA A 39 6.94 -11.28 -9.90
C ALA A 39 5.72 -10.70 -10.63
N VAL A 40 5.12 -9.63 -10.09
CA VAL A 40 3.96 -8.93 -10.68
C VAL A 40 4.39 -7.62 -11.34
N PHE A 41 5.32 -6.89 -10.71
CA PHE A 41 5.80 -5.59 -11.14
C PHE A 41 7.33 -5.61 -11.29
N PRO A 42 7.88 -5.88 -12.49
CA PRO A 42 9.32 -5.79 -12.73
C PRO A 42 9.87 -4.40 -12.37
N ASP A 43 11.03 -4.35 -11.73
CA ASP A 43 11.61 -3.13 -11.14
C ASP A 43 10.62 -2.37 -10.23
N PRO A 44 10.11 -3.00 -9.16
CA PRO A 44 8.97 -2.49 -8.39
C PRO A 44 9.24 -1.14 -7.73
N ASP A 45 10.50 -0.82 -7.44
CA ASP A 45 10.91 0.42 -6.80
C ASP A 45 11.05 1.60 -7.76
N ARG A 46 11.02 1.34 -9.08
CA ARG A 46 11.09 2.37 -10.10
C ARG A 46 9.70 2.93 -10.39
N LEU A 47 9.56 4.26 -10.32
CA LEU A 47 8.39 4.96 -10.84
C LEU A 47 8.40 4.93 -12.38
N ASP A 48 7.55 4.08 -12.96
CA ASP A 48 7.31 4.01 -14.40
C ASP A 48 5.85 4.33 -14.70
N LEU A 49 5.61 5.52 -15.27
CA LEU A 49 4.27 6.01 -15.62
C LEU A 49 3.65 5.27 -16.83
N THR A 50 4.45 4.48 -17.56
CA THR A 50 4.02 3.72 -18.73
C THR A 50 3.68 2.27 -18.39
N ARG A 51 3.99 1.81 -17.16
CA ARG A 51 3.72 0.44 -16.69
C ARG A 51 2.23 0.12 -16.70
N ALA A 52 1.88 -1.06 -17.21
CA ALA A 52 0.53 -1.60 -17.15
C ALA A 52 0.16 -2.12 -15.73
N ALA A 53 0.02 -1.22 -14.75
CA ALA A 53 -0.18 -1.57 -13.34
C ALA A 53 -1.67 -1.72 -12.94
N ARG A 54 -2.48 -2.47 -13.70
CA ARG A 54 -3.95 -2.53 -13.47
C ARG A 54 -4.39 -3.28 -12.20
N HIS A 55 -3.49 -4.08 -11.62
CA HIS A 55 -3.78 -4.99 -10.50
C HIS A 55 -3.18 -4.54 -9.15
N HIS A 56 -2.80 -3.26 -9.03
CA HIS A 56 -2.29 -2.72 -7.77
C HIS A 56 -3.34 -2.79 -6.64
N GLN A 57 -2.89 -3.02 -5.42
CA GLN A 57 -3.68 -3.16 -4.20
C GLN A 57 -3.86 -1.86 -3.40
N ALA A 58 -3.47 -0.70 -3.95
CA ALA A 58 -3.65 0.59 -3.27
C ALA A 58 -5.12 0.94 -2.92
N PHE A 59 -6.10 0.25 -3.52
CA PHE A 59 -7.53 0.38 -3.20
C PHE A 59 -8.13 -0.91 -2.63
N GLY A 60 -7.29 -1.83 -2.15
CA GLY A 60 -7.69 -3.17 -1.71
C GLY A 60 -8.25 -4.03 -2.85
N GLY A 61 -8.93 -5.12 -2.46
CA GLY A 61 -9.51 -6.10 -3.38
C GLY A 61 -10.71 -6.83 -2.77
N GLY A 62 -11.43 -7.59 -3.60
CA GLY A 62 -12.60 -8.36 -3.16
C GLY A 62 -13.80 -7.50 -2.75
N PRO A 63 -14.68 -8.02 -1.87
CA PRO A 63 -15.90 -7.31 -1.45
C PRO A 63 -15.66 -5.99 -0.72
N HIS A 64 -14.47 -5.81 -0.14
CA HIS A 64 -14.06 -4.59 0.58
C HIS A 64 -13.21 -3.64 -0.26
N HIS A 65 -13.14 -3.86 -1.58
CA HIS A 65 -12.46 -2.96 -2.48
C HIS A 65 -13.01 -1.52 -2.33
N CYS A 66 -12.12 -0.54 -2.25
CA CYS A 66 -12.44 0.84 -1.92
C CYS A 66 -13.54 1.41 -2.82
N VAL A 67 -14.67 1.77 -2.20
CA VAL A 67 -15.81 2.42 -2.87
C VAL A 67 -15.43 3.80 -3.45
N GLY A 68 -14.47 4.48 -2.82
CA GLY A 68 -14.01 5.81 -3.22
C GLY A 68 -13.00 5.83 -4.38
N ARG A 69 -12.53 4.67 -4.88
CA ARG A 69 -11.50 4.60 -5.94
C ARG A 69 -11.78 5.50 -7.16
N PRO A 70 -13.01 5.51 -7.75
CA PRO A 70 -13.28 6.36 -8.91
C PRO A 70 -13.12 7.85 -8.59
N LEU A 71 -13.61 8.28 -7.42
CA LEU A 71 -13.54 9.67 -6.97
C LEU A 71 -12.10 10.08 -6.67
N ALA A 72 -11.33 9.25 -5.96
CA ALA A 72 -9.93 9.51 -5.66
C ALA A 72 -9.10 9.67 -6.95
N ARG A 73 -9.34 8.79 -7.95
CA ARG A 73 -8.67 8.87 -9.25
C ARG A 73 -9.04 10.13 -10.02
N LEU A 74 -10.33 10.47 -10.07
CA LEU A 74 -10.79 11.70 -10.70
C LEU A 74 -10.16 12.92 -10.04
N GLY A 75 -10.13 12.95 -8.70
CA GLY A 75 -9.51 14.01 -7.92
C GLY A 75 -8.05 14.23 -8.34
N LEU A 76 -7.24 13.17 -8.38
CA LEU A 76 -5.84 13.26 -8.81
C LEU A 76 -5.69 13.68 -10.28
N GLN A 77 -6.56 13.19 -11.17
CA GLN A 77 -6.57 13.58 -12.58
C GLN A 77 -6.90 15.06 -12.80
N VAL A 78 -7.63 15.69 -11.87
CA VAL A 78 -7.96 17.12 -11.94
C VAL A 78 -6.91 17.97 -11.22
N VAL A 79 -6.57 17.59 -9.98
CA VAL A 79 -5.72 18.40 -9.09
C VAL A 79 -4.29 18.48 -9.59
N LEU A 80 -3.66 17.37 -9.98
CA LEU A 80 -2.25 17.38 -10.38
C LEU A 80 -2.00 18.25 -11.63
N PRO A 81 -2.75 18.12 -12.74
CA PRO A 81 -2.55 18.99 -13.89
C PRO A 81 -2.89 20.45 -13.59
N ALA A 82 -3.94 20.71 -12.80
CA ALA A 82 -4.32 22.07 -12.44
C ALA A 82 -3.26 22.76 -11.58
N LEU A 83 -2.66 22.04 -10.64
CA LEU A 83 -1.59 22.53 -9.77
C LEU A 83 -0.38 22.94 -10.60
N PHE A 84 0.16 22.05 -11.42
CA PHE A 84 1.36 22.33 -12.22
C PHE A 84 1.13 23.36 -13.33
N ARG A 85 -0.12 23.50 -13.84
CA ARG A 85 -0.46 24.57 -14.77
C ARG A 85 -0.51 25.94 -14.10
N ARG A 86 -1.03 26.02 -12.85
CA ARG A 86 -1.19 27.29 -12.13
C ARG A 86 0.11 27.75 -11.46
N ILE A 87 0.93 26.80 -11.02
CA ILE A 87 2.15 27.04 -10.27
C ILE A 87 3.30 26.29 -10.95
N PRO A 88 3.78 26.76 -12.12
CA PRO A 88 4.72 26.00 -12.94
C PRO A 88 6.13 25.89 -12.34
N ALA A 89 6.49 26.79 -11.44
CA ALA A 89 7.78 26.78 -10.74
C ALA A 89 7.71 26.16 -9.32
N LEU A 90 6.62 25.44 -9.02
CA LEU A 90 6.42 24.75 -7.74
C LEU A 90 7.60 23.83 -7.41
N ARG A 91 8.21 24.05 -6.25
CA ARG A 91 9.30 23.23 -5.72
C ARG A 91 9.23 23.13 -4.19
N PRO A 92 9.78 22.07 -3.58
CA PRO A 92 9.92 22.01 -2.13
C PRO A 92 10.70 23.22 -1.60
N ALA A 93 10.25 23.77 -0.48
CA ALA A 93 10.94 24.86 0.21
C ALA A 93 12.02 24.34 1.19
N GLU A 94 12.04 23.04 1.45
CA GLU A 94 12.97 22.35 2.36
C GLU A 94 13.52 21.09 1.68
N GLU A 95 14.67 20.63 2.17
CA GLU A 95 15.24 19.34 1.79
C GLU A 95 14.39 18.16 2.30
N LEU A 96 14.47 17.02 1.63
CA LEU A 96 13.61 15.86 1.89
C LEU A 96 13.68 15.35 3.33
N ASP A 97 14.86 15.40 3.95
CA ASP A 97 15.12 14.97 5.31
C ASP A 97 14.47 15.87 6.38
N ARG A 98 14.03 17.07 6.00
CA ARG A 98 13.33 18.03 6.86
C ARG A 98 11.82 18.02 6.67
N ILE A 99 11.31 17.28 5.68
CA ILE A 99 9.87 17.17 5.46
C ILE A 99 9.25 16.33 6.58
N PRO A 100 8.22 16.84 7.30
CA PRO A 100 7.61 16.12 8.40
C PRO A 100 6.65 15.03 7.88
N PHE A 101 7.14 13.81 7.70
CA PHE A 101 6.33 12.62 7.42
C PHE A 101 5.51 12.20 8.64
N ASN A 102 4.30 11.68 8.43
CA ASN A 102 3.37 11.28 9.51
C ASN A 102 3.37 9.76 9.76
N TYR A 103 4.46 9.24 10.32
CA TYR A 103 4.57 7.81 10.67
C TYR A 103 3.69 7.40 11.85
N ASP A 104 2.95 8.33 12.44
CA ASP A 104 2.01 8.15 13.54
C ASP A 104 0.55 8.00 13.06
N ALA A 105 0.31 8.08 11.74
CA ALA A 105 -1.02 7.97 11.15
C ALA A 105 -1.28 6.57 10.57
N LEU A 106 -2.56 6.19 10.49
CA LEU A 106 -2.98 4.96 9.80
C LEU A 106 -2.70 5.00 8.29
N ILE A 107 -2.65 6.20 7.71
CA ILE A 107 -2.38 6.42 6.29
C ILE A 107 -1.12 7.26 6.18
N ASP A 108 -0.08 6.66 5.59
CA ASP A 108 1.19 7.31 5.32
C ASP A 108 1.01 8.55 4.43
N GLY A 109 1.82 9.56 4.70
CA GLY A 109 1.76 10.87 4.06
C GLY A 109 2.72 11.86 4.71
N LEU A 110 2.31 13.13 4.70
CA LEU A 110 3.08 14.25 5.22
C LEU A 110 2.18 15.05 6.17
N HIS A 111 2.72 15.49 7.32
CA HIS A 111 2.06 16.51 8.12
C HIS A 111 2.03 17.86 7.39
N ALA A 112 3.09 18.16 6.63
CA ALA A 112 3.19 19.35 5.80
C ALA A 112 4.15 19.11 4.62
N LEU A 113 3.88 19.78 3.50
CA LEU A 113 4.82 19.92 2.39
C LEU A 113 5.06 21.41 2.13
N PRO A 114 6.08 22.02 2.77
CA PRO A 114 6.45 23.41 2.50
C PRO A 114 6.90 23.55 1.05
N VAL A 115 6.34 24.53 0.34
CA VAL A 115 6.63 24.78 -1.08
C VAL A 115 6.89 26.26 -1.35
N THR A 116 7.66 26.51 -2.40
CA THR A 116 7.88 27.84 -3.00
C THR A 116 7.67 27.74 -4.52
N TRP A 117 7.43 28.86 -5.19
CA TRP A 117 7.12 28.92 -6.62
C TRP A 117 7.43 30.28 -7.23
#